data_AF-A0A0R3SM62-F1
#
_entry.id   AF-A0A0R3SM62-F1
#
_cell.length_a   1.000
_cell.length_b   1.000
_cell.length_c   1.000
_cell.angle_alpha   90.00
_cell.angle_beta   90.00
_cell.angle_gamma   90.00
#
_symmetry.space_group_name_H-M   'P 1'
#
loop_
_entity.id
_entity.type
_entity.pdbx_description
1 polymer ?
#
loop_
_entity_poly.entity_id
_entity_poly.type
_entity_poly.pdbx_seq_one_letter_code
_entity_poly.pdbx_strand_id
1 'polypeptide(L)'
;LNPNPKGPSDRFPIVRIIEHFMFRDYMCLSFELLGCSLYDLIKDKKYQGLPRDRVRRLMSSVLDGLTYVWNAGIIHCDLKPENVLLVSKASDGGPDEIRDLVKIIDFGSSCFMGKQCYPYIQSRFYRAPEVIMRLEYNRPIDIWSFGCLVFEMIRG
;
A
#
# COMPACT_ATOMS: atom_id res chain seq x y z
N LEU A 1 -1.21 21.46 6.14
CA LEU A 1 -2.16 20.62 6.89
C LEU A 1 -1.37 19.89 7.96
N ASN A 2 -1.50 20.30 9.21
CA ASN A 2 -0.79 19.70 10.34
C ASN A 2 -1.65 18.53 10.86
N PRO A 3 -1.30 17.26 10.64
CA PRO A 3 -2.09 16.15 11.13
C PRO A 3 -1.74 15.96 12.60
N ASN A 4 -2.53 16.57 13.47
CA ASN A 4 -2.42 16.40 14.91
C ASN A 4 -2.48 14.88 15.25
N PRO A 5 -1.43 14.27 15.86
CA PRO A 5 -1.28 12.81 15.97
C PRO A 5 -2.08 12.20 17.13
N LYS A 6 -3.14 12.86 17.60
CA LYS A 6 -3.89 12.51 18.82
C LYS A 6 -5.30 11.94 18.54
N GLY A 7 -5.47 11.27 17.41
CA GLY A 7 -6.59 10.34 17.20
C GLY A 7 -6.10 8.90 17.37
N PRO A 8 -6.99 7.92 17.66
CA PRO A 8 -6.59 6.51 17.67
C PRO A 8 -5.87 6.17 16.36
N SER A 9 -4.63 5.73 16.47
CA SER A 9 -3.61 5.57 15.41
C SER A 9 -4.02 4.63 14.27
N ASP A 10 -5.07 3.84 14.49
CA ASP A 10 -5.32 2.62 13.75
C ASP A 10 -6.23 2.84 12.54
N ARG A 11 -6.69 4.07 12.30
CA ARG A 11 -7.60 4.41 11.19
C ARG A 11 -6.95 5.09 9.99
N PHE A 12 -5.71 5.57 10.10
CA PHE A 12 -5.05 6.17 8.94
C PHE A 12 -4.57 5.08 7.97
N PRO A 13 -4.93 5.14 6.68
CA PRO A 13 -4.68 4.04 5.75
C PRO A 13 -3.25 4.03 5.19
N ILE A 14 -2.37 4.90 5.69
CA ILE A 14 -0.96 5.04 5.28
C ILE A 14 -0.07 4.85 6.51
N VAL A 15 1.07 4.17 6.33
CA VAL A 15 2.05 3.99 7.40
C VAL A 15 2.54 5.32 7.97
N ARG A 16 2.61 5.39 9.29
CA ARG A 16 3.10 6.55 10.03
C ARG A 16 4.60 6.47 10.24
N ILE A 17 5.31 7.51 9.81
CA ILE A 17 6.69 7.79 10.23
C ILE A 17 6.67 8.25 11.69
N ILE A 18 7.52 7.64 12.52
CA ILE A 18 7.72 8.04 13.93
C ILE A 18 8.82 9.11 13.99
N GLU A 19 9.95 8.84 13.35
CA GLU A 19 11.09 9.77 13.29
C GLU A 19 11.95 9.51 12.03
N HIS A 20 12.81 10.47 11.73
CA HIS A 20 13.85 10.36 10.72
C HIS A 20 15.13 10.97 11.29
N PHE A 21 16.28 10.35 11.00
CA PHE A 21 17.58 10.82 11.44
C PHE A 21 18.70 10.31 10.54
N MET A 22 19.86 10.95 10.60
CA MET A 22 21.08 10.47 9.95
C MET A 22 21.92 9.69 10.97
N PHE A 23 22.35 8.48 10.62
CA PHE A 23 23.29 7.70 11.43
C PHE A 23 24.39 7.13 10.55
N ARG A 24 25.64 7.56 10.80
CA ARG A 24 26.83 7.14 10.02
C ARG A 24 26.64 7.27 8.50
N ASP A 25 26.15 8.44 8.07
CA ASP A 25 25.86 8.78 6.67
C ASP A 25 24.70 8.02 6.01
N TYR A 26 23.95 7.21 6.76
CA TYR A 26 22.71 6.60 6.29
C TYR A 26 21.49 7.37 6.79
N MET A 27 20.56 7.65 5.88
CA MET A 27 19.22 8.13 6.25
C MET A 27 18.45 6.96 6.88
N CYS A 28 17.99 7.16 8.11
CA CYS A 28 17.19 6.20 8.85
C CYS A 28 15.77 6.75 9.01
N LEU A 29 14.79 5.90 8.69
CA LEU A 29 13.37 6.16 8.88
C LEU A 29 12.81 5.09 9.81
N SER A 30 12.14 5.49 10.88
CA SER A 30 11.42 4.56 11.74
C SER A 30 9.91 4.77 11.58
N PHE A 31 9.16 3.67 11.62
CA PHE A 31 7.73 3.63 11.33
C PHE A 31 6.98 2.91 12.44
N GLU A 32 5.67 3.10 12.49
CA GLU A 32 4.82 2.20 13.26
C GLU A 32 5.00 0.75 12.82
N LEU A 33 4.97 -0.17 13.78
CA LEU A 33 5.11 -1.59 13.51
C LEU A 33 3.77 -2.19 13.08
N LEU A 34 3.70 -2.71 11.86
CA LEU A 34 2.52 -3.34 11.27
C LEU A 34 2.61 -4.87 11.30
N GLY A 35 1.54 -5.53 10.86
CA GLY A 35 1.48 -6.97 10.62
C GLY A 35 2.21 -7.39 9.34
N CYS A 36 1.90 -8.59 8.85
CA CYS A 36 2.50 -9.11 7.63
C CYS A 36 1.93 -8.42 6.37
N SER A 37 2.65 -8.56 5.25
CA SER A 37 2.19 -8.07 3.96
C SER A 37 1.05 -8.94 3.40
N LEU A 38 0.30 -8.41 2.43
CA LEU A 38 -0.68 -9.23 1.71
C LEU A 38 -0.03 -10.36 0.92
N TYR A 39 1.22 -10.19 0.47
CA TYR A 39 2.00 -11.27 -0.14
C TYR A 39 2.23 -12.43 0.84
N ASP A 40 2.66 -12.12 2.08
CA ASP A 40 2.87 -13.12 3.13
C ASP A 40 1.55 -13.84 3.47
N LEU A 41 0.44 -13.11 3.47
CA LEU A 41 -0.89 -13.68 3.70
C LEU A 41 -1.28 -14.70 2.63
N ILE A 42 -1.04 -14.40 1.35
CA ILE A 42 -1.28 -15.34 0.24
C ILE A 42 -0.39 -16.58 0.38
N LYS A 43 0.89 -16.37 0.71
CA LYS A 43 1.87 -17.44 0.90
C LYS A 43 1.47 -18.38 2.04
N ASP A 44 0.97 -17.85 3.16
CA ASP A 44 0.41 -18.65 4.27
C ASP A 44 -0.77 -19.52 3.82
N LYS A 45 -1.58 -19.02 2.87
CA LYS A 45 -2.65 -19.79 2.22
C LYS A 45 -2.17 -20.68 1.08
N LYS A 46 -0.87 -20.89 0.94
CA LYS A 46 -0.25 -21.75 -0.10
C LYS A 46 -0.71 -21.36 -1.50
N TYR A 47 -0.88 -20.06 -1.75
CA TYR A 47 -1.29 -19.53 -3.06
C TYR A 47 -2.64 -20.09 -3.56
N GLN A 48 -3.58 -20.34 -2.64
CA GLN A 48 -4.95 -20.77 -3.00
C GLN A 48 -5.94 -19.60 -3.10
N GLY A 49 -5.47 -18.36 -2.95
CA GLY A 49 -6.31 -17.16 -2.86
C GLY A 49 -7.10 -17.07 -1.55
N LEU A 50 -7.89 -16.01 -1.42
CA LEU A 50 -8.74 -15.73 -0.26
C LEU A 50 -10.23 -15.80 -0.61
N PRO A 51 -11.11 -16.04 0.38
CA PRO A 51 -12.54 -15.90 0.20
C PRO A 51 -12.92 -14.51 -0.31
N ARG A 52 -13.84 -14.43 -1.28
CA ARG A 52 -14.24 -13.18 -1.95
C ARG A 52 -14.66 -12.07 -0.99
N ASP A 53 -15.37 -12.42 0.08
CA ASP A 53 -15.79 -11.46 1.09
C ASP A 53 -14.61 -10.83 1.85
N ARG A 54 -13.56 -11.61 2.09
CA ARG A 54 -12.33 -11.10 2.71
C ARG A 54 -11.56 -10.21 1.75
N VAL A 55 -11.44 -10.62 0.48
CA VAL A 55 -10.86 -9.77 -0.57
C VAL A 55 -11.59 -8.43 -0.65
N ARG A 56 -12.93 -8.45 -0.68
CA ARG A 56 -13.74 -7.22 -0.72
C ARG A 56 -13.41 -6.27 0.43
N ARG A 57 -13.26 -6.77 1.66
CA ARG A 57 -12.93 -5.93 2.83
C ARG A 57 -11.51 -5.36 2.76
N LEU A 58 -10.51 -6.21 2.47
CA LEU A 58 -9.11 -5.79 2.32
C LEU A 58 -8.97 -4.73 1.21
N MET A 59 -9.58 -4.98 0.06
CA MET A 59 -9.49 -4.09 -1.10
C MET A 59 -10.26 -2.78 -0.89
N SER A 60 -11.35 -2.79 -0.12
CA SER A 60 -11.99 -1.56 0.34
C SER A 60 -11.02 -0.70 1.17
N SER A 61 -10.28 -1.31 2.10
CA SER A 61 -9.29 -0.61 2.92
C SER A 61 -8.09 -0.11 2.09
N VAL A 62 -7.68 -0.84 1.04
CA VAL A 62 -6.67 -0.34 0.08
C VAL A 62 -7.19 0.89 -0.68
N LEU A 63 -8.46 0.87 -1.13
CA LEU A 63 -9.07 1.99 -1.84
C LEU A 63 -9.21 3.24 -0.96
N ASP A 64 -9.45 3.09 0.34
CA ASP A 64 -9.41 4.20 1.28
C ASP A 64 -8.00 4.84 1.31
N GLY A 65 -6.95 4.02 1.30
CA GLY A 65 -5.56 4.46 1.18
C GLY A 65 -5.25 5.17 -0.14
N LEU A 66 -5.65 4.58 -1.27
CA LEU A 66 -5.45 5.20 -2.59
C LEU A 66 -6.24 6.51 -2.72
N THR A 67 -7.44 6.59 -2.16
CA THR A 67 -8.24 7.83 -2.12
C THR A 67 -7.51 8.92 -1.33
N TYR A 68 -6.91 8.57 -0.19
CA TYR A 68 -6.11 9.50 0.59
C TYR A 68 -4.90 10.04 -0.20
N VAL A 69 -4.13 9.13 -0.84
CA VAL A 69 -2.97 9.47 -1.69
C VAL A 69 -3.38 10.34 -2.88
N TRP A 70 -4.48 9.98 -3.54
CA TRP A 70 -5.05 10.70 -4.68
C TRP A 70 -5.42 12.14 -4.32
N ASN A 71 -6.07 12.34 -3.17
CA ASN A 71 -6.48 13.65 -2.67
C ASN A 71 -5.29 14.51 -2.23
N ALA A 72 -4.16 13.89 -1.86
CA ALA A 72 -2.90 14.58 -1.60
C ALA A 72 -2.13 14.95 -2.88
N GLY A 73 -2.64 14.59 -4.07
CA GLY A 73 -1.96 14.84 -5.35
C GLY A 73 -0.70 13.98 -5.55
N ILE A 74 -0.65 12.82 -4.91
CA ILE A 74 0.47 11.88 -4.98
C ILE A 74 0.08 10.71 -5.89
N ILE A 75 1.07 10.15 -6.59
CA ILE A 75 1.01 8.87 -7.29
C ILE A 75 1.96 7.93 -6.53
N HIS A 76 1.49 6.75 -6.13
CA HIS A 76 2.28 5.79 -5.36
C HIS A 76 3.38 5.13 -6.19
N CYS A 77 3.09 4.82 -7.46
CA CYS A 77 4.03 4.28 -8.44
C CYS A 77 4.58 2.87 -8.16
N ASP A 78 4.33 2.25 -7.00
CA ASP A 78 4.72 0.85 -6.73
C ASP A 78 3.73 0.09 -5.82
N LEU A 79 2.43 0.17 -6.13
CA LEU A 79 1.41 -0.60 -5.40
C LEU A 79 1.48 -2.09 -5.79
N LYS A 80 1.64 -2.95 -4.79
CA LYS A 80 1.76 -4.42 -4.90
C LYS A 80 1.48 -5.08 -3.54
N PRO A 81 1.23 -6.40 -3.46
CA PRO A 81 0.88 -7.06 -2.20
C PRO A 81 1.93 -6.89 -1.10
N GLU A 82 3.21 -6.78 -1.45
CA GLU A 82 4.31 -6.54 -0.51
C GLU A 82 4.24 -5.16 0.15
N ASN A 83 3.68 -4.17 -0.55
CA ASN A 83 3.59 -2.78 -0.11
C ASN A 83 2.23 -2.44 0.55
N VAL A 84 1.46 -3.47 0.90
CA VAL A 84 0.21 -3.35 1.65
C VAL A 84 0.28 -4.28 2.86
N LEU A 85 0.31 -3.71 4.06
CA LEU A 85 0.49 -4.47 5.31
C LEU A 85 -0.79 -4.46 6.13
N LEU A 86 -1.08 -5.57 6.80
CA LEU A 86 -2.16 -5.65 7.78
C LEU A 86 -1.85 -4.77 9.00
N VAL A 87 -2.87 -4.13 9.57
CA VAL A 87 -2.73 -3.35 10.82
C VAL A 87 -2.44 -4.25 12.01
N SER A 88 -3.18 -5.37 12.14
CA SER A 88 -3.06 -6.30 13.27
C SER A 88 -1.93 -7.31 13.09
N LYS A 89 -1.22 -7.65 14.17
CA LYS A 89 -0.33 -8.81 14.18
C LYS A 89 -1.15 -10.08 14.34
N ALA A 90 -0.69 -11.18 13.75
CA ALA A 90 -1.34 -12.50 13.86
C ALA A 90 -1.53 -12.99 15.33
N SER A 91 -0.77 -12.42 16.27
CA SER A 91 -0.84 -12.70 17.71
C SER A 91 -1.94 -11.96 18.46
N ASP A 92 -2.56 -10.96 17.85
CA ASP A 92 -3.47 -10.09 18.57
C ASP A 92 -4.85 -10.72 18.54
N GLY A 93 -5.35 -11.17 19.69
CA GLY A 93 -6.73 -11.65 19.90
C GLY A 93 -7.78 -10.55 19.74
N GLY A 94 -7.52 -9.55 18.88
CA GLY A 94 -8.37 -8.41 18.64
C GLY A 94 -9.62 -8.75 17.82
N PRO A 95 -10.62 -7.86 17.83
CA PRO A 95 -11.86 -8.00 17.06
C PRO A 95 -11.60 -8.27 15.57
N ASP A 96 -12.47 -9.07 14.94
CA ASP A 96 -12.40 -9.36 13.50
C ASP A 96 -12.38 -8.10 12.62
N GLU A 97 -12.95 -6.99 13.09
CA GLU A 97 -12.98 -5.70 12.40
C GLU A 97 -11.59 -5.08 12.17
N ILE A 98 -10.59 -5.40 13.00
CA ILE A 98 -9.22 -4.89 12.86
C ILE A 98 -8.36 -5.80 11.97
N ARG A 99 -8.79 -7.06 11.76
CA ARG A 99 -8.01 -8.09 11.04
C ARG A 99 -7.89 -7.85 9.53
N ASP A 100 -8.82 -7.09 8.96
CA ASP A 100 -8.85 -6.80 7.51
C ASP A 100 -8.57 -5.32 7.21
N LEU A 101 -8.10 -4.54 8.20
CA LEU A 101 -7.55 -3.20 7.96
C LEU A 101 -6.12 -3.31 7.45
N VAL A 102 -5.80 -2.53 6.44
CA VAL A 102 -4.46 -2.44 5.87
C VAL A 102 -3.94 -1.01 5.86
N LYS A 103 -2.61 -0.88 5.78
CA LYS A 103 -1.95 0.38 5.46
C LYS A 103 -1.03 0.21 4.25
N ILE A 104 -1.04 1.23 3.39
CA ILE A 104 -0.10 1.33 2.27
C ILE A 104 1.25 1.83 2.81
N ILE A 105 2.32 1.19 2.36
CA ILE A 105 3.70 1.52 2.74
C ILE A 105 4.56 1.82 1.50
N ASP A 106 5.82 2.18 1.72
CA ASP A 106 6.85 2.32 0.68
C ASP A 106 6.54 3.38 -0.39
N PHE A 107 6.64 4.65 0.04
CA PHE A 107 6.52 5.82 -0.82
C PHE A 107 7.85 6.20 -1.50
N GLY A 108 8.84 5.32 -1.55
CA GLY A 108 10.16 5.62 -2.13
C GLY A 108 10.14 5.88 -3.63
N SER A 109 9.14 5.34 -4.34
CA SER A 109 8.93 5.55 -5.78
C SER A 109 7.89 6.63 -6.09
N SER A 110 7.23 7.18 -5.06
CA SER A 110 6.11 8.09 -5.22
C SER A 110 6.52 9.43 -5.79
N CYS A 111 5.61 10.08 -6.52
CA CYS A 111 5.80 11.43 -7.03
C CYS A 111 4.53 12.27 -6.93
N PHE A 112 4.70 13.59 -6.84
CA PHE A 112 3.57 14.51 -6.98
C PHE A 112 3.14 14.61 -8.44
N MET A 113 1.84 14.82 -8.65
CA MET A 113 1.30 15.13 -9.98
C MET A 113 2.04 16.32 -10.61
N GLY A 114 2.41 16.18 -11.89
CA GLY A 114 3.17 17.20 -12.63
C GLY A 114 4.67 17.22 -12.29
N LYS A 115 5.13 16.36 -11.39
CA LYS A 115 6.54 16.18 -11.01
C LYS A 115 7.00 14.72 -11.20
N GLN A 116 6.48 14.06 -12.23
CA GLN A 116 6.88 12.70 -12.59
C GLN A 116 8.37 12.70 -13.00
N CYS A 117 9.19 11.90 -12.32
CA CYS A 117 10.65 11.89 -12.53
C CYS A 117 11.13 10.77 -13.44
N TYR A 118 10.44 9.63 -13.47
CA TYR A 118 10.96 8.41 -14.07
C TYR A 118 9.95 7.77 -15.03
N PRO A 119 10.35 7.42 -16.27
CA PRO A 119 9.47 6.76 -17.23
C PRO A 119 9.31 5.24 -16.95
N TYR A 120 10.16 4.67 -16.10
CA TYR A 120 10.15 3.26 -15.75
C TYR A 120 9.87 3.10 -14.26
N ILE A 121 8.61 2.83 -13.94
CA ILE A 121 8.08 2.70 -12.58
C ILE A 121 7.21 1.45 -12.47
N GLN A 122 6.67 1.19 -11.28
CA GLN A 122 5.88 0.02 -10.90
C GLN A 122 6.64 -1.30 -11.01
N SER A 123 6.34 -2.23 -10.10
CA SER A 123 6.77 -3.61 -10.22
C SER A 123 6.13 -4.27 -11.45
N ARG A 124 6.89 -5.11 -12.15
CA ARG A 124 6.57 -5.61 -13.51
C ARG A 124 5.15 -6.18 -13.66
N PHE A 125 4.67 -6.95 -12.69
CA PHE A 125 3.36 -7.60 -12.77
C PHE A 125 2.18 -6.66 -12.49
N TYR A 126 2.44 -5.49 -11.89
CA TYR A 126 1.42 -4.49 -11.54
C TYR A 126 1.53 -3.24 -12.40
N ARG A 127 2.37 -3.27 -13.45
CA ARG A 127 2.69 -2.11 -14.28
C ARG A 127 1.58 -1.83 -15.29
N ALA A 128 1.16 -0.57 -15.34
CA ALA A 128 0.12 -0.09 -16.23
C ALA A 128 0.60 -0.05 -17.70
N PRO A 129 -0.30 -0.25 -18.67
CA PRO A 129 0.06 -0.29 -20.09
C PRO A 129 0.65 1.02 -20.59
N GLU A 130 0.16 2.18 -20.13
CA GLU A 130 0.71 3.49 -20.47
C GLU A 130 2.17 3.64 -20.03
N VAL A 131 2.56 3.03 -18.91
CA VAL A 131 3.96 3.00 -18.44
C VAL A 131 4.80 2.07 -19.33
N ILE A 132 4.26 0.90 -19.71
CA ILE A 132 4.95 -0.02 -20.64
C ILE A 132 5.20 0.65 -22.00
N MET A 133 4.19 1.37 -22.50
CA MET A 133 4.25 2.10 -23.77
C MET A 133 5.04 3.40 -23.68
N ARG A 134 5.55 3.78 -22.50
CA ARG A 134 6.27 5.04 -22.24
C ARG A 134 5.45 6.29 -22.62
N LEU A 135 4.14 6.22 -22.39
CA LEU A 135 3.24 7.35 -22.51
C LEU A 135 3.24 8.17 -21.21
N GLU A 136 2.66 9.37 -21.27
CA GLU A 136 2.41 10.14 -20.06
C GLU A 136 1.50 9.37 -19.12
N TYR A 137 1.91 9.28 -17.85
CA TYR A 137 1.16 8.57 -16.82
C TYR A 137 0.74 9.51 -15.70
N ASN A 138 -0.32 9.12 -15.01
CA ASN A 138 -0.85 9.84 -13.86
C ASN A 138 -1.39 8.84 -12.83
N ARG A 139 -2.10 9.34 -11.82
CA ARG A 139 -2.72 8.54 -10.75
C ARG A 139 -3.46 7.25 -11.19
N PRO A 140 -4.09 7.15 -12.39
CA PRO A 140 -4.72 5.90 -12.84
C PRO A 140 -3.80 4.67 -12.88
N ILE A 141 -2.48 4.83 -12.95
CA ILE A 141 -1.56 3.68 -12.90
C ILE A 141 -1.69 2.89 -11.60
N ASP A 142 -2.00 3.55 -10.49
CA ASP A 142 -2.17 2.89 -9.19
C ASP A 142 -3.49 2.09 -9.16
N ILE A 143 -4.50 2.53 -9.93
CA ILE A 143 -5.76 1.80 -10.12
C ILE A 143 -5.54 0.55 -10.99
N TRP A 144 -4.67 0.61 -11.98
CA TRP A 144 -4.24 -0.59 -12.72
C TRP A 144 -3.57 -1.60 -11.78
N SER A 145 -2.58 -1.15 -11.00
CA SER A 145 -1.91 -2.00 -10.00
C SER A 145 -2.90 -2.58 -8.99
N PHE A 146 -3.88 -1.80 -8.55
CA PHE A 146 -4.96 -2.26 -7.69
C PHE A 146 -5.79 -3.39 -8.34
N GLY A 147 -6.12 -3.28 -9.62
CA GLY A 147 -6.81 -4.35 -10.36
C GLY A 147 -6.02 -5.66 -10.37
N CYS A 148 -4.71 -5.59 -10.60
CA CYS A 148 -3.80 -6.73 -10.51
C CYS A 148 -3.78 -7.33 -9.10
N LEU A 149 -3.70 -6.48 -8.06
CA LEU A 149 -3.75 -6.89 -6.66
C LEU A 149 -5.05 -7.63 -6.33
N VAL A 150 -6.22 -7.11 -6.74
CA VAL A 150 -7.52 -7.79 -6.52
C VAL A 150 -7.52 -9.19 -7.13
N PHE A 151 -7.03 -9.34 -8.36
CA PHE A 151 -6.97 -10.63 -9.04
C PHE A 151 -6.11 -11.63 -8.28
N GLU A 152 -4.92 -11.21 -7.85
CA GLU A 152 -3.98 -12.05 -7.11
C GLU A 152 -4.54 -12.46 -5.74
N MET A 153 -5.18 -11.54 -5.01
CA MET A 153 -5.84 -11.89 -3.73
C MET A 153 -6.93 -12.97 -3.90
N ILE A 154 -7.59 -13.04 -5.07
CA ILE A 154 -8.62 -14.05 -5.37
C ILE A 154 -8.01 -15.37 -5.81
N ARG A 155 -6.89 -15.35 -6.55
CA ARG A 155 -6.35 -16.53 -7.23
C ARG A 155 -5.16 -17.17 -6.51
N GLY A 156 -4.46 -16.42 -5.67
CA GLY A 156 -3.20 -16.81 -5.08
C GLY A 156 -2.03 -16.61 -6.03
#